data_AF-A0A1M7EYW6-F1
#
_entry.id   AF-A0A1M7EYW6-F1
#
_cell.length_a   1.000
_cell.length_b   1.000
_cell.length_c   1.000
_cell.angle_alpha   90.00
_cell.angle_beta   90.00
_cell.angle_gamma   90.00
#
_symmetry.space_group_name_H-M   'P 1'
#
loop_
_entity.id
_entity.type
_entity.pdbx_description
1 polymer ?
#
loop_
_entity_poly.entity_id
_entity_poly.type
_entity_poly.pdbx_seq_one_letter_code
_entity_poly.pdbx_strand_id
1 'polypeptide(L)'
;GNFETETHLLRYLDNRQFLAAFVGFDYRNNRTLLAEGERNTKNNRRVFDVGLYYLLPLLVRSELRLDSNGKVRLQLKRTDLPLSNNFFADLLVNTDREYNVAFRYMVSKYVSLSTNYDSDYKWGAGLTLHY
;
A
#
# COMPACT_ATOMS: atom_id res chain seq x y z
N GLY A 1 -18.76 14.35 7.48
CA GLY A 1 -18.10 13.04 7.63
C GLY A 1 -17.51 12.67 6.29
N ASN A 2 -16.23 12.29 6.26
CA ASN A 2 -15.54 11.92 5.03
C ASN A 2 -15.71 10.43 4.79
N PHE A 3 -16.05 10.06 3.56
CA PHE A 3 -16.20 8.67 3.15
C PHE A 3 -15.23 8.38 2.01
N GLU A 4 -14.45 7.32 2.16
CA GLU A 4 -13.50 6.82 1.17
C GLU A 4 -13.78 5.33 0.97
N THR A 5 -13.98 4.94 -0.29
CA THR A 5 -14.20 3.56 -0.69
C THR A 5 -13.25 3.26 -1.82
N GLU A 6 -12.36 2.31 -1.60
CA GLU A 6 -11.49 1.73 -2.61
C GLU A 6 -11.94 0.28 -2.80
N THR A 7 -12.45 -0.06 -3.98
CA THR A 7 -12.90 -1.41 -4.30
C THR A 7 -12.01 -1.98 -5.38
N HIS A 8 -11.34 -3.11 -5.12
CA HIS A 8 -10.54 -3.84 -6.10
C HIS A 8 -11.12 -5.23 -6.35
N LEU A 9 -11.29 -5.59 -7.61
CA LEU A 9 -11.66 -6.93 -8.06
C LEU A 9 -10.47 -7.57 -8.75
N LEU A 10 -9.99 -8.68 -8.21
CA LEU A 10 -8.82 -9.42 -8.71
C LEU A 10 -9.22 -10.67 -9.48
N ARG A 11 -8.52 -10.96 -10.57
CA ARG A 11 -8.61 -12.22 -11.32
C ARG A 11 -7.22 -12.76 -11.63
N TYR A 12 -6.90 -13.94 -11.11
CA TYR A 12 -5.69 -14.67 -11.49
C TYR A 12 -5.77 -15.12 -12.96
N LEU A 13 -4.70 -14.86 -13.72
CA LEU A 13 -4.57 -15.19 -15.13
C LEU A 13 -3.70 -16.43 -15.38
N ASP A 14 -3.05 -16.93 -14.34
CA ASP A 14 -2.16 -18.09 -14.39
C ASP A 14 -2.58 -19.16 -13.37
N ASN A 15 -2.25 -20.42 -13.66
CA ASN A 15 -2.51 -21.58 -12.82
C ASN A 15 -1.70 -21.55 -11.52
N ARG A 16 -0.49 -20.96 -11.54
CA ARG A 16 0.37 -20.84 -10.34
C ARG A 16 0.09 -19.57 -9.55
N GLN A 17 -0.91 -18.78 -9.95
CA GLN A 17 -1.35 -17.55 -9.26
C GLN A 17 -0.26 -16.48 -9.12
N PHE A 18 0.77 -16.51 -9.98
CA PHE A 18 1.81 -15.46 -9.99
C PHE A 18 1.35 -14.18 -10.66
N LEU A 19 0.47 -14.29 -11.66
CA LEU A 19 -0.06 -13.16 -12.41
C LEU A 19 -1.56 -13.02 -12.13
N ALA A 20 -1.97 -11.82 -11.73
CA ALA A 20 -3.37 -11.45 -11.64
C ALA A 20 -3.59 -10.10 -12.31
N ALA A 21 -4.75 -9.93 -12.94
CA ALA A 21 -5.26 -8.62 -13.31
C ALA A 21 -6.24 -8.13 -12.25
N PHE A 22 -6.32 -6.82 -12.09
CA PHE A 22 -7.32 -6.21 -11.23
C PHE A 22 -7.95 -4.99 -11.89
N VAL A 23 -9.18 -4.74 -11.49
CA VAL A 23 -9.88 -3.50 -11.79
C VAL A 23 -10.34 -2.88 -10.47
N GLY A 24 -10.16 -1.58 -10.36
CA GLY A 24 -10.39 -0.82 -9.16
C GLY A 24 -11.31 0.36 -9.39
N PHE A 25 -12.00 0.75 -8.32
CA PHE A 25 -12.83 1.93 -8.27
C PHE A 25 -12.61 2.63 -6.94
N ASP A 26 -12.12 3.86 -7.02
CA ASP A 26 -11.96 4.78 -5.91
C ASP A 26 -13.09 5.81 -5.93
N TYR A 27 -13.88 5.81 -4.85
CA TYR A 27 -14.90 6.81 -4.54
C TYR A 27 -14.54 7.54 -3.25
N ARG A 28 -14.16 8.80 -3.40
CA ARG A 28 -13.90 9.70 -2.26
C ARG A 28 -14.88 10.85 -2.20
N ASN A 29 -15.55 10.98 -1.06
CA ASN A 29 -16.48 12.07 -0.73
C ASN A 29 -16.06 12.73 0.59
N ASN A 30 -15.40 13.88 0.48
CA ASN A 30 -15.09 14.70 1.65
C ASN A 30 -16.28 15.64 1.93
N ARG A 31 -17.05 15.37 3.00
CA ARG A 31 -17.94 16.37 3.60
C ARG A 31 -17.26 16.92 4.85
N THR A 32 -16.20 17.70 4.66
CA THR A 32 -15.65 18.56 5.71
C THR A 32 -16.39 19.89 5.62
N LEU A 33 -17.00 20.32 6.72
CA LEU A 33 -17.61 21.64 6.89
C LEU A 33 -16.56 22.70 6.54
N LEU A 34 -16.85 23.49 5.52
CA LEU A 34 -16.06 24.66 5.15
C LEU A 34 -16.20 25.68 6.28
N ALA A 35 -15.07 26.07 6.90
CA ALA A 35 -14.93 27.45 7.32
C ALA A 35 -14.95 28.31 6.04
N GLU A 36 -15.72 29.39 6.07
CA GLU A 36 -16.01 30.23 4.91
C GLU A 36 -14.74 30.69 4.17
N GLY A 37 -14.62 30.37 2.86
CA GLY A 37 -13.68 31.06 1.98
C GLY A 37 -12.91 30.21 0.95
N GLU A 38 -12.64 28.93 1.21
CA GLU A 38 -11.82 28.13 0.27
C GLU A 38 -12.66 27.25 -0.65
N ARG A 39 -12.83 27.70 -1.91
CA ARG A 39 -13.37 26.87 -3.00
C ARG A 39 -12.37 25.77 -3.36
N ASN A 40 -12.45 24.63 -2.68
CA ASN A 40 -11.64 23.46 -2.99
C ASN A 40 -12.33 22.61 -4.08
N THR A 41 -11.79 22.61 -5.31
CA THR A 41 -12.27 21.87 -6.49
C THR A 41 -12.09 20.35 -6.42
N LYS A 42 -11.63 19.80 -5.30
CA LYS A 42 -11.28 18.37 -5.09
C LYS A 42 -12.37 17.56 -4.37
N ASN A 43 -13.64 17.96 -4.49
CA ASN A 43 -14.69 17.50 -3.56
C ASN A 43 -15.39 16.19 -3.92
N ASN A 44 -15.16 15.63 -5.12
CA ASN A 44 -15.77 14.36 -5.55
C ASN A 44 -14.85 13.71 -6.59
N ARG A 45 -13.99 12.78 -6.16
CA ARG A 45 -13.09 12.06 -7.06
C ARG A 45 -13.62 10.65 -7.26
N ARG A 46 -13.93 10.35 -8.52
CA ARG A 46 -14.28 9.01 -9.01
C ARG A 46 -13.19 8.61 -9.96
N VAL A 47 -12.28 7.75 -9.52
CA VAL A 47 -11.21 7.25 -10.39
C VAL A 47 -11.42 5.77 -10.57
N PHE A 48 -11.37 5.35 -11.82
CA PHE A 48 -11.23 3.95 -12.16
C PHE A 48 -9.76 3.68 -12.36
N ASP A 49 -9.29 2.57 -11.86
CA ASP A 49 -7.94 2.09 -12.10
C ASP A 49 -7.98 0.65 -12.57
N VAL A 50 -6.99 0.28 -13.37
CA VAL A 50 -6.81 -1.09 -13.83
C VAL A 50 -5.35 -1.43 -13.68
N GLY A 51 -5.05 -2.68 -13.37
CA GLY A 51 -3.68 -3.05 -13.16
C GLY A 51 -3.40 -4.52 -13.19
N LEU A 52 -2.12 -4.83 -13.04
CA LEU A 52 -1.57 -6.17 -13.01
C LEU A 52 -0.76 -6.35 -11.74
N TYR A 53 -0.99 -7.46 -11.05
CA TYR A 53 -0.12 -7.97 -10.01
C TYR A 53 0.74 -9.09 -10.58
N TYR A 54 2.04 -9.00 -10.32
CA TYR A 54 2.99 -10.05 -10.63
C TYR A 54 3.85 -10.37 -9.42
N LEU A 55 3.90 -11.64 -9.02
CA LEU A 55 4.80 -12.09 -7.97
C LEU A 55 6.15 -12.47 -8.58
N LEU A 56 7.14 -11.61 -8.36
CA LEU A 56 8.53 -11.81 -8.77
C LEU A 56 9.21 -12.89 -7.90
N PRO A 57 10.34 -13.44 -8.36
CA PRO A 57 11.24 -14.24 -7.52
C PRO A 57 11.54 -13.50 -6.19
N LEU A 58 11.81 -14.26 -5.13
CA LEU A 58 11.95 -13.75 -3.75
C LEU A 58 10.66 -13.21 -3.13
N LEU A 59 9.48 -13.59 -3.65
CA LEU A 59 8.17 -13.17 -3.13
C LEU A 59 7.96 -11.65 -3.13
N VAL A 60 8.59 -10.95 -4.08
CA VAL A 60 8.39 -9.52 -4.27
C VAL A 60 7.12 -9.33 -5.09
N ARG A 61 6.12 -8.67 -4.53
CA ARG A 61 4.89 -8.32 -5.24
C ARG A 61 5.15 -7.07 -6.07
N SER A 62 4.95 -7.18 -7.37
CA SER A 62 4.92 -6.06 -8.29
C SER A 62 3.47 -5.74 -8.63
N GLU A 63 3.09 -4.48 -8.49
CA GLU A 63 1.79 -3.94 -8.88
C GLU A 63 2.03 -2.87 -9.95
N LEU A 64 1.51 -3.08 -11.15
CA LEU A 64 1.45 -2.06 -12.18
C LEU A 64 0.00 -1.57 -12.28
N ARG A 65 -0.24 -0.31 -11.97
CA ARG A 65 -1.56 0.33 -11.98
C ARG A 65 -1.60 1.44 -13.02
N LEU A 66 -2.71 1.55 -13.73
CA LEU A 66 -3.05 2.62 -14.63
C LEU A 66 -4.39 3.23 -14.20
N ASP A 67 -4.36 4.53 -13.89
CA ASP A 67 -5.57 5.28 -13.54
C ASP A 67 -6.27 5.79 -14.81
N SER A 68 -7.58 6.05 -14.71
CA SER A 68 -8.40 6.66 -15.77
C SER A 68 -7.91 8.03 -16.23
N ASN A 69 -7.08 8.69 -15.41
CA ASN A 69 -6.44 9.96 -15.73
C ASN A 69 -5.14 9.79 -16.56
N GLY A 70 -4.79 8.55 -16.94
CA GLY A 70 -3.58 8.23 -17.70
C GLY A 70 -2.30 8.15 -16.85
N LYS A 71 -2.41 8.14 -15.52
CA LYS A 71 -1.25 8.00 -14.63
C LYS A 71 -0.89 6.53 -14.47
N VAL A 72 0.36 6.19 -14.80
CA VAL A 72 0.93 4.86 -14.58
C VAL A 72 1.75 4.87 -13.29
N ARG A 73 1.53 3.87 -12.43
CA ARG A 73 2.29 3.68 -11.20
C ARG A 73 2.75 2.23 -11.11
N LEU A 74 4.04 2.03 -10.89
CA LEU A 74 4.60 0.75 -10.51
C LEU A 74 4.92 0.79 -9.01
N GLN A 75 4.44 -0.20 -8.28
CA GLN A 75 4.73 -0.43 -6.87
C GLN A 75 5.40 -1.80 -6.72
N LEU A 76 6.50 -1.84 -5.97
CA LEU A 76 7.17 -3.06 -5.57
C LEU A 76 7.07 -3.18 -4.06
N LYS A 77 6.58 -4.32 -3.59
CA LYS A 77 6.36 -4.61 -2.18
C LYS A 77 6.97 -5.95 -1.82
N ARG A 78 7.84 -5.95 -0.82
CA ARG A 78 8.36 -7.16 -0.20
C ARG A 78 8.07 -7.11 1.29
N THR A 79 7.15 -7.92 1.78
CA THR A 79 6.82 -8.03 3.20
C THR A 79 7.34 -9.31 3.81
N ASP A 80 7.59 -9.30 5.11
CA ASP A 80 8.03 -10.43 5.91
C ASP A 80 9.27 -11.10 5.30
N LEU A 81 10.28 -10.30 4.94
CA LEU A 81 11.58 -10.82 4.53
C LEU A 81 12.37 -11.25 5.78
N PRO A 82 12.62 -12.56 6.01
CA PRO A 82 13.41 -12.99 7.15
C PRO A 82 14.88 -12.64 6.91
N LEU A 83 15.40 -11.70 7.70
CA LEU A 83 16.82 -11.37 7.71
C LEU A 83 17.59 -12.21 8.75
N SER A 84 16.90 -12.64 9.81
CA SER A 84 17.39 -13.57 10.83
C SER A 84 16.19 -14.28 11.49
N ASN A 85 16.43 -15.18 12.44
CA ASN A 85 15.39 -15.99 13.10
C ASN A 85 14.26 -15.14 13.72
N ASN A 86 14.59 -13.95 14.22
CA ASN A 86 13.65 -13.04 14.88
C ASN A 86 13.62 -11.64 14.24
N PHE A 87 14.27 -11.45 13.09
CA PHE A 87 14.40 -10.14 12.46
C PHE A 87 13.84 -10.16 11.06
N PHE A 88 12.86 -9.31 10.81
CA PHE A 88 12.11 -9.23 9.56
C PHE A 88 12.18 -7.82 9.00
N ALA A 89 12.18 -7.72 7.68
CA ALA A 89 12.11 -6.46 6.97
C ALA A 89 10.91 -6.42 6.01
N ASP A 90 10.30 -5.25 5.93
CA ASP A 90 9.29 -4.89 4.94
C ASP A 90 9.82 -3.74 4.09
N LEU A 91 9.72 -3.87 2.79
CA LEU A 91 10.16 -2.88 1.81
C LEU A 91 8.98 -2.56 0.88
N LEU A 92 8.73 -1.28 0.69
CA LEU A 92 7.78 -0.75 -0.26
C LEU A 92 8.45 0.35 -1.06
N VAL A 93 8.34 0.32 -2.38
CA VAL A 93 8.82 1.40 -3.23
C VAL A 93 7.86 1.59 -4.40
N ASN A 94 7.57 2.85 -4.69
CA ASN A 94 6.70 3.26 -5.79
C ASN A 94 7.47 4.13 -6.78
N THR A 95 7.03 4.16 -8.05
CA THR A 95 7.60 5.06 -9.08
C THR A 95 7.49 6.54 -8.74
N ASP A 96 6.53 6.91 -7.89
CA ASP A 96 6.32 8.29 -7.43
C ASP A 96 7.34 8.74 -6.35
N ARG A 97 8.44 8.00 -6.18
CA ARG A 97 9.50 8.23 -5.16
C ARG A 97 9.05 8.10 -3.72
N GLU A 98 7.86 7.58 -3.49
CA GLU A 98 7.43 7.13 -2.17
C GLU A 98 8.08 5.78 -1.88
N TYR A 99 8.69 5.68 -0.70
CA TYR A 99 9.24 4.42 -0.22
C TYR A 99 9.00 4.29 1.27
N ASN A 100 8.79 3.04 1.70
CA ASN A 100 8.65 2.68 3.09
C ASN A 100 9.59 1.51 3.39
N VAL A 101 10.38 1.65 4.45
CA VAL A 101 11.26 0.60 4.96
C VAL A 101 10.87 0.35 6.39
N ALA A 102 10.40 -0.85 6.70
CA ALA A 102 10.09 -1.24 8.06
C ALA A 102 10.93 -2.44 8.49
N PHE A 103 11.24 -2.47 9.78
CA PHE A 103 11.94 -3.55 10.44
C PHE A 103 11.12 -4.00 11.63
N ARG A 104 11.08 -5.31 11.84
CA ARG A 104 10.42 -5.93 12.98
C ARG A 104 11.38 -6.88 13.66
N TYR A 105 11.53 -6.73 14.96
CA TYR A 105 12.31 -7.62 15.80
C TYR A 105 11.42 -8.29 16.85
N MET A 106 11.37 -9.62 16.83
CA MET A 106 10.63 -10.41 17.80
C MET A 106 11.51 -10.67 19.03
N VAL A 107 11.27 -9.92 20.11
CA VAL A 107 12.02 -10.04 21.36
C VAL A 107 11.63 -11.33 22.10
N SER A 108 10.34 -11.66 22.07
CA SER A 108 9.77 -12.87 22.66
C SER A 108 8.58 -13.32 21.82
N LYS A 109 8.08 -14.54 22.06
CA LYS A 109 6.89 -15.09 21.38
C LYS A 109 5.63 -14.21 21.53
N TYR A 110 5.61 -13.37 22.56
CA TYR A 110 4.48 -12.48 22.88
C TYR A 110 4.71 -11.02 22.49
N VAL A 111 5.94 -10.62 22.14
CA VAL A 111 6.27 -9.20 21.95
C VAL A 111 7.22 -9.02 20.78
N SER A 112 6.82 -8.15 19.85
CA SER A 112 7.69 -7.66 18.79
C SER A 112 7.76 -6.14 18.78
N LEU A 113 8.98 -5.64 18.58
CA LEU A 113 9.26 -4.24 18.33
C LEU A 113 9.29 -4.01 16.82
N SER A 114 8.74 -2.91 16.37
CA SER A 114 8.83 -2.49 14.97
C SER A 114 9.32 -1.06 14.87
N THR A 115 10.02 -0.78 13.78
CA THR A 115 10.34 0.57 13.35
C THR A 115 10.05 0.68 11.88
N ASN A 116 9.60 1.84 11.43
CA ASN A 116 9.44 2.11 10.02
C ASN A 116 10.02 3.49 9.67
N TYR A 117 10.37 3.65 8.42
CA TYR A 117 10.70 4.91 7.81
C TYR A 117 9.85 5.06 6.57
N ASP A 118 9.07 6.12 6.54
CA ASP A 118 8.25 6.53 5.42
C ASP A 118 8.80 7.83 4.83
N SER A 119 8.78 7.99 3.50
CA SER A 119 9.27 9.23 2.88
C SER A 119 8.53 10.48 3.35
N ASP A 120 7.23 10.34 3.66
CA ASP A 120 6.37 11.47 4.00
C ASP A 120 6.25 11.63 5.53
N TYR A 121 6.01 10.51 6.22
CA TYR A 121 5.81 10.50 7.68
C TYR A 121 7.11 10.33 8.48
N LYS A 122 8.24 10.07 7.81
CA LYS A 122 9.57 9.85 8.41
C LYS A 122 9.57 8.60 9.32
N TRP A 123 10.29 8.68 10.43
CA TRP A 123 10.48 7.56 11.35
C TRP A 123 9.26 7.32 12.24
N GLY A 124 8.85 6.06 12.32
CA GLY A 124 7.89 5.55 13.29
C GLY A 124 8.45 4.36 14.07
N ALA A 125 7.87 4.13 15.24
CA ALA A 125 8.14 2.98 16.08
C ALA A 125 6.83 2.40 16.60
N GLY A 126 6.79 1.08 16.74
CA GLY A 126 5.62 0.35 17.19
C GLY A 126 5.99 -0.82 18.09
N LEU A 127 5.03 -1.23 18.90
CA LEU A 127 5.10 -2.44 19.71
C LEU A 127 3.86 -3.26 19.41
N THR A 128 4.06 -4.53 19.07
CA THR A 128 2.98 -5.47 18.80
C THR A 128 3.01 -6.58 19.83
N LEU A 129 1.88 -6.78 20.49
CA LEU A 129 1.65 -7.88 21.42
C LEU A 129 0.98 -9.02 20.67
N HIS A 130 1.54 -10.21 20.80
CA HIS A 130 0.99 -11.46 20.28
C HIS A 130 0.38 -12.23 21.47
N TYR A 131 -0.84 -12.73 21.31
CA TYR A 131 -1.58 -13.49 22.31
C TYR A 131 -1.56 -14.97 21.97
#